data_AF-A0A1X9NH97-F1
#
_entry.id   AF-A0A1X9NH97-F1
#
_cell.length_a   1.000
_cell.length_b   1.000
_cell.length_c   1.000
_cell.angle_alpha   90.00
_cell.angle_beta   90.00
_cell.angle_gamma   90.00
#
_symmetry.space_group_name_H-M   'P 1'
#
loop_
_entity.id
_entity.type
_entity.pdbx_description
1 polymer ?
#
loop_
_entity_poly.entity_id
_entity_poly.type
_entity_poly.pdbx_seq_one_letter_code
_entity_poly.pdbx_strand_id
1 'polypeptide(L)'
;MKACNQCGKCCINYSDGGLTASSDDIAGWEVFNPEIARYVQAGQLWFSPETGQQLKRCPWLVQLDDMPRYGCSIYEDRPEDCRHYPVTIDDMIKDDCEMIEVKDLKHRQQAQRKLDQLMRDSRPPLGG
;
A
#
# COMPACT_ATOMS: atom_id res chain seq x y z
N MET A 1 7.84 11.80 -13.19
CA MET A 1 7.68 11.26 -11.84
C MET A 1 8.94 11.48 -11.00
N LYS A 2 8.74 12.01 -9.80
CA LYS A 2 9.72 12.21 -8.71
C LYS A 2 9.73 11.01 -7.75
N ALA A 3 10.67 11.00 -6.80
CA ALA A 3 10.70 9.99 -5.74
C ALA A 3 9.50 10.11 -4.79
N CYS A 4 9.08 8.97 -4.21
CA CYS A 4 8.11 8.95 -3.12
C CYS A 4 8.66 9.72 -1.91
N ASN A 5 7.84 10.59 -1.32
CA ASN A 5 8.20 11.38 -0.15
C ASN A 5 7.68 10.79 1.17
N GLN A 6 7.11 9.57 1.13
CA GLN A 6 6.58 8.87 2.29
C GLN A 6 5.44 9.62 3.01
N CYS A 7 4.59 10.36 2.29
CA CYS A 7 3.47 11.11 2.86
C CYS A 7 2.37 10.23 3.52
N GLY A 8 2.37 8.92 3.29
CA GLY A 8 1.43 7.98 3.91
C GLY A 8 0.01 7.98 3.35
N LYS A 9 -0.33 8.86 2.39
CA LYS A 9 -1.69 8.97 1.80
C LYS A 9 -2.22 7.63 1.29
N CYS A 10 -1.40 6.85 0.59
CA CYS A 10 -1.79 5.53 0.11
C CYS A 10 -2.07 4.53 1.24
N CYS A 11 -1.38 4.62 2.38
CA CYS A 11 -1.73 3.79 3.53
C CYS A 11 -3.02 4.28 4.20
N ILE A 12 -3.20 5.60 4.33
CA ILE A 12 -4.34 6.20 5.01
C ILE A 12 -5.64 5.97 4.22
N ASN A 13 -5.63 6.24 2.91
CA ASN A 13 -6.81 6.17 2.04
C ASN A 13 -7.39 4.76 1.92
N TYR A 14 -6.53 3.73 1.93
CA TYR A 14 -6.97 2.35 1.72
C TYR A 14 -7.12 1.55 3.02
N SER A 15 -6.65 2.07 4.16
CA SER A 15 -6.66 1.29 5.40
C SER A 15 -8.05 1.03 6.01
N ASP A 16 -9.08 1.79 5.62
CA ASP A 16 -10.47 1.62 6.07
C ASP A 16 -11.22 0.62 5.17
N GLY A 17 -10.73 -0.63 5.14
CA GLY A 17 -11.35 -1.72 4.38
C GLY A 17 -11.12 -1.72 2.87
N GLY A 18 -10.25 -0.84 2.37
CA GLY A 18 -9.85 -0.76 0.95
C GLY A 18 -8.66 -1.64 0.57
N LEU A 19 -8.13 -2.43 1.51
CA LEU A 19 -7.00 -3.34 1.31
C LEU A 19 -7.43 -4.79 1.41
N THR A 20 -6.84 -5.62 0.55
CA THR A 20 -6.93 -7.08 0.58
C THR A 20 -5.53 -7.69 0.68
N ALA A 21 -5.48 -8.95 1.13
CA ALA A 21 -4.30 -9.80 1.09
C ALA A 21 -4.62 -11.05 0.29
N SER A 22 -3.62 -11.64 -0.34
CA SER A 22 -3.76 -12.96 -0.94
C SER A 22 -3.97 -14.02 0.14
N SER A 23 -4.54 -15.17 -0.22
CA SER A 23 -4.64 -16.31 0.69
C SER A 23 -3.27 -16.77 1.19
N ASP A 24 -2.25 -16.66 0.34
CA ASP A 24 -0.88 -17.07 0.64
C ASP A 24 -0.21 -16.12 1.65
N ASP A 25 -0.45 -14.81 1.54
CA ASP A 25 -0.01 -13.83 2.54
C ASP A 25 -0.63 -14.15 3.91
N ILE A 26 -1.95 -14.38 3.96
CA ILE A 26 -2.67 -14.66 5.21
C ILE A 26 -2.16 -15.96 5.84
N ALA A 27 -2.05 -17.04 5.05
CA ALA A 27 -1.51 -18.31 5.52
C ALA A 27 -0.05 -18.19 5.99
N GLY A 28 0.76 -17.39 5.30
CA GLY A 28 2.12 -17.07 5.70
C GLY A 28 2.17 -16.37 7.06
N TRP A 29 1.32 -15.37 7.29
CA TRP A 29 1.26 -14.68 8.57
C TRP A 29 0.79 -15.58 9.70
N GLU A 30 -0.19 -16.46 9.47
CA GLU A 30 -0.65 -17.41 10.49
C GLU A 30 0.48 -18.31 11.03
N VAL A 31 1.45 -18.66 10.17
CA VAL A 31 2.57 -19.53 10.53
C VAL A 31 3.78 -18.74 11.04
N PHE A 32 4.14 -17.64 10.38
CA PHE A 32 5.42 -16.97 10.58
C PHE A 32 5.31 -15.61 11.28
N ASN A 33 4.17 -14.94 11.17
CA ASN A 33 3.95 -13.57 11.69
C ASN A 33 2.59 -13.47 12.42
N PRO A 34 2.39 -14.23 13.52
CA PRO A 34 1.10 -14.31 14.22
C PRO A 34 0.64 -12.95 14.77
N GLU A 35 1.58 -12.02 14.98
CA GLU A 35 1.31 -10.64 15.34
C GLU A 35 0.60 -9.84 14.23
N ILE A 36 0.79 -10.21 12.97
CA ILE A 36 0.06 -9.68 11.82
C ILE A 36 -1.28 -10.42 11.67
N ALA A 37 -1.25 -11.75 11.74
CA ALA A 37 -2.43 -12.60 11.55
C ALA A 37 -3.58 -12.27 12.50
N ARG A 38 -3.31 -11.85 13.76
CA ARG A 38 -4.37 -11.45 14.71
C ARG A 38 -5.21 -10.25 14.27
N TYR A 39 -4.77 -9.48 13.27
CA TYR A 39 -5.56 -8.38 12.69
C TYR A 39 -6.38 -8.82 11.47
N VAL A 40 -6.37 -10.11 11.11
CA VAL A 40 -7.15 -10.69 10.03
C VAL A 40 -8.42 -11.33 10.59
N GLN A 41 -9.57 -11.05 9.98
CA GLN A 41 -10.83 -11.72 10.31
C GLN A 41 -11.57 -12.13 9.06
N ALA A 42 -11.94 -13.42 8.95
CA ALA A 42 -12.64 -13.97 7.79
C ALA A 42 -11.97 -13.60 6.43
N GLY A 43 -10.63 -13.56 6.40
CA GLY A 43 -9.86 -13.18 5.21
C GLY A 43 -9.77 -11.67 4.94
N GLN A 44 -10.30 -10.83 5.82
CA GLN A 44 -10.34 -9.37 5.66
C GLN A 44 -9.38 -8.65 6.60
N LEU A 45 -8.94 -7.47 6.19
CA LEU A 45 -8.03 -6.57 6.90
C LEU A 45 -8.74 -5.26 7.29
N TRP A 46 -8.31 -4.48 8.27
CA TRP A 46 -7.60 -4.83 9.50
C TRP A 46 -8.61 -4.78 10.64
N PHE A 47 -8.64 -5.75 11.53
CA PHE A 47 -9.58 -5.79 12.65
C PHE A 47 -8.85 -5.70 13.98
N SER A 48 -9.40 -4.97 14.95
CA SER A 48 -8.84 -4.96 16.30
C SER A 48 -8.92 -6.38 16.89
N PRO A 49 -7.80 -6.95 17.37
CA PRO A 49 -7.83 -8.24 18.04
C PRO A 49 -8.57 -8.19 19.39
N GLU A 50 -8.75 -7.00 19.98
CA GLU A 50 -9.44 -6.84 21.26
C GLU A 50 -10.95 -6.67 21.09
N THR A 51 -11.39 -5.90 20.10
CA THR A 51 -12.81 -5.53 19.94
C THR A 51 -13.49 -6.24 18.78
N GLY A 52 -12.73 -6.82 17.86
CA GLY A 52 -13.24 -7.38 16.60
C GLY A 52 -13.82 -6.36 15.64
N GLN A 53 -13.62 -5.06 15.87
CA GLN A 53 -14.08 -4.01 14.96
C GLN A 53 -13.04 -3.74 13.88
N GLN A 54 -13.52 -3.45 12.66
CA GLN A 54 -12.65 -3.03 11.57
C GLN A 54 -12.00 -1.68 11.92
N LEU A 55 -10.68 -1.62 11.77
CA LEU A 55 -9.88 -0.45 12.02
C LEU A 55 -9.96 0.48 10.80
N LYS A 56 -10.19 1.76 11.07
CA LYS A 56 -10.16 2.81 10.03
C LYS A 56 -8.75 3.21 9.61
N ARG A 57 -7.76 2.87 10.43
CA ARG A 57 -6.34 3.20 10.22
C ARG A 57 -5.52 1.93 10.31
N CYS A 58 -4.58 1.78 9.39
CA CYS A 58 -3.64 0.66 9.41
C CYS A 58 -2.86 0.66 10.74
N PRO A 59 -2.87 -0.45 11.51
CA PRO A 59 -2.17 -0.54 12.79
C PRO A 59 -0.63 -0.51 12.62
N TRP A 60 -0.15 -0.80 11.42
CA TRP A 60 1.28 -0.88 11.09
C TRP A 60 1.85 0.41 10.48
N LEU A 61 1.02 1.44 10.33
CA LEU A 61 1.44 2.74 9.82
C LEU A 61 2.07 3.56 10.95
N VAL A 62 3.39 3.78 10.85
CA VAL A 62 4.19 4.47 11.87
C VAL A 62 4.59 5.84 11.35
N GLN A 63 4.50 6.88 12.17
CA GLN A 63 5.07 8.19 11.86
C GLN A 63 6.55 8.18 12.24
N LEU A 64 7.44 8.56 11.30
CA LEU A 64 8.89 8.41 11.46
C LEU A 64 9.54 9.62 12.16
N ASP A 65 9.05 10.83 11.91
CA ASP A 65 9.61 12.08 12.45
C ASP A 65 8.48 13.07 12.84
N ASP A 66 8.87 14.26 13.31
CA ASP A 66 8.02 15.45 13.47
C ASP A 66 7.47 16.01 12.14
N MET A 67 8.08 15.61 11.01
CA MET A 67 7.53 15.82 9.67
C MET A 67 6.55 14.70 9.32
N PRO A 68 5.55 14.91 8.44
CA PRO A 68 4.56 13.91 8.07
C PRO A 68 5.13 12.83 7.13
N ARG A 69 6.22 12.18 7.55
CA ARG A 69 6.80 11.00 6.93
C ARG A 69 6.29 9.77 7.66
N TYR A 70 5.86 8.79 6.89
CA TYR A 70 5.32 7.54 7.41
C TYR A 70 6.11 6.34 6.92
N GLY A 71 6.23 5.34 7.78
CA GLY A 71 6.78 4.03 7.49
C GLY A 71 5.76 2.92 7.74
N CYS A 72 6.06 1.73 7.23
CA CYS A 72 5.32 0.52 7.52
C CYS A 72 6.19 -0.40 8.38
N SER A 73 5.73 -0.74 9.58
CA SER A 73 6.50 -1.61 10.49
C SER A 73 6.52 -3.08 10.04
N ILE A 74 5.70 -3.44 9.06
CA ILE A 74 5.62 -4.78 8.46
C ILE A 74 6.06 -4.76 6.99
N TYR A 75 7.00 -3.90 6.61
CA TYR A 75 7.30 -3.60 5.20
C TYR A 75 7.54 -4.85 4.32
N GLU A 76 8.24 -5.85 4.83
CA GLU A 76 8.51 -7.12 4.12
C GLU A 76 7.28 -8.03 4.08
N ASP A 77 6.44 -7.96 5.10
CA ASP A 77 5.22 -8.78 5.29
C ASP A 77 3.95 -8.02 4.91
N ARG A 78 4.04 -6.94 4.13
CA ARG A 78 2.88 -6.15 3.69
C ARG A 78 1.93 -7.01 2.87
N PRO A 79 0.61 -6.77 2.93
CA PRO A 79 -0.34 -7.41 2.00
C PRO A 79 0.02 -7.13 0.54
N GLU A 80 -0.37 -8.04 -0.34
CA GLU A 80 -0.22 -7.92 -1.79
C GLU A 80 -0.61 -6.55 -2.35
N ASP A 81 -1.78 -6.02 -1.99
CA ASP A 81 -2.24 -4.71 -2.46
C ASP A 81 -1.26 -3.58 -2.11
N CYS A 82 -0.68 -3.62 -0.90
CA CYS A 82 0.30 -2.65 -0.44
C CYS A 82 1.65 -2.78 -1.17
N ARG A 83 2.01 -3.98 -1.65
CA ARG A 83 3.23 -4.21 -2.45
C ARG A 83 3.07 -3.69 -3.87
N HIS A 84 1.87 -3.84 -4.44
CA HIS A 84 1.59 -3.50 -5.83
C HIS A 84 1.23 -2.03 -6.02
N TYR A 85 0.75 -1.34 -4.98
CA TYR A 85 0.39 0.06 -5.08
C TYR A 85 1.62 0.99 -5.29
N PRO A 86 1.56 1.99 -6.18
CA PRO A 86 0.46 2.25 -7.11
C PRO A 86 0.54 1.37 -8.36
N VAL A 87 -0.63 0.93 -8.87
CA VAL A 87 -0.72 0.09 -10.07
C VAL A 87 -0.83 0.95 -11.32
N THR A 88 -1.66 1.99 -11.28
CA THR A 88 -1.89 2.87 -12.43
C THR A 88 -1.55 4.33 -12.12
N ILE A 89 -1.25 5.10 -13.17
CA ILE A 89 -1.17 6.57 -13.06
C ILE A 89 -2.51 7.18 -12.61
N ASP A 90 -3.64 6.57 -12.98
CA ASP A 90 -4.94 7.09 -12.56
C ASP A 90 -5.18 6.89 -11.05
N ASP A 91 -4.67 5.81 -10.43
CA ASP A 91 -4.65 5.65 -8.96
C ASP A 91 -3.87 6.79 -8.30
N MET A 92 -2.67 7.05 -8.81
CA MET A 92 -1.82 8.12 -8.30
C MET A 92 -2.46 9.51 -8.46
N ILE A 93 -3.20 9.76 -9.55
CA ILE A 93 -3.95 11.01 -9.75
C ILE A 93 -5.10 11.11 -8.75
N LYS A 94 -5.87 10.03 -8.59
CA LYS A 94 -7.00 9.94 -7.65
C LYS A 94 -6.56 10.23 -6.22
N ASP A 95 -5.37 9.75 -5.84
CA ASP A 95 -4.81 9.92 -4.49
C ASP A 95 -3.96 11.19 -4.32
N ASP A 96 -3.94 12.08 -5.31
CA ASP A 96 -3.13 13.30 -5.32
C ASP A 96 -1.66 13.02 -4.91
N CYS A 97 -1.08 12.02 -5.58
CA CYS A 97 0.26 11.54 -5.31
C CYS A 97 1.31 12.55 -5.80
N GLU A 98 2.14 13.03 -4.88
CA GLU A 98 3.17 14.05 -5.12
C GLU A 98 4.36 13.56 -5.95
N MET A 99 4.41 12.26 -6.25
CA MET A 99 5.35 11.71 -7.24
C MET A 99 5.00 12.19 -8.66
N ILE A 100 3.73 12.48 -8.95
CA ILE A 100 3.27 12.95 -10.26
C ILE A 100 3.79 14.37 -10.53
N GLU A 101 4.33 14.57 -11.72
CA GLU A 101 4.69 15.88 -12.25
C GLU A 101 3.73 16.31 -13.37
N VAL A 102 3.67 17.62 -13.67
CA VAL A 102 2.80 18.17 -14.73
C VAL A 102 2.98 17.46 -16.08
N LYS A 103 4.21 17.04 -16.43
CA LYS A 103 4.49 16.30 -17.66
C LYS A 103 3.86 14.90 -17.68
N ASP A 104 3.74 14.26 -16.52
CA ASP A 104 3.17 12.92 -16.40
C ASP A 104 1.66 12.95 -16.67
N LEU A 105 0.97 14.03 -16.27
CA LEU A 105 -0.45 14.25 -16.55
C LEU A 105 -0.75 14.39 -18.05
N LYS A 106 0.17 15.00 -18.80
CA LYS A 106 0.05 15.20 -20.26
C LYS A 106 0.41 13.95 -21.06
N HIS A 107 1.26 13.08 -20.50
CA HIS A 107 1.83 11.92 -21.18
C HIS A 107 1.62 10.62 -20.38
N ARG A 108 0.37 10.31 -20.04
CA ARG A 108 0.01 9.21 -19.12
C ARG A 108 0.59 7.84 -19.50
N GLN A 109 0.62 7.48 -20.78
CA GLN A 109 1.21 6.20 -21.21
C GLN A 109 2.72 6.14 -20.93
N GLN A 110 3.45 7.24 -21.15
CA GLN A 110 4.88 7.31 -20.84
C GLN A 110 5.10 7.31 -19.33
N ALA A 111 4.25 8.00 -18.58
CA ALA A 111 4.26 7.99 -17.13
C ALA A 111 4.00 6.59 -16.56
N GLN A 112 3.06 5.83 -17.14
CA GLN A 112 2.79 4.44 -16.75
C GLN A 112 4.01 3.55 -16.99
N ARG A 113 4.66 3.64 -18.15
CA ARG A 113 5.91 2.89 -18.41
C ARG A 113 7.01 3.24 -17.41
N LYS A 114 7.12 4.51 -17.03
CA LYS A 114 8.07 4.96 -16.00
C LYS A 114 7.70 4.43 -14.62
N LEU A 115 6.41 4.39 -14.28
CA LEU A 115 5.92 3.80 -13.03
C LEU A 115 6.23 2.30 -12.98
N ASP A 116 5.95 1.57 -14.05
CA ASP A 116 6.22 0.14 -14.13
C ASP A 116 7.72 -0.15 -14.01
N GLN A 117 8.58 0.70 -14.57
CA GLN A 117 10.03 0.60 -14.38
C GLN A 117 10.45 0.85 -12.92
N LEU A 118 9.81 1.81 -12.23
CA LEU A 118 10.07 2.10 -10.81
C LEU A 118 9.62 0.95 -9.91
N MET A 119 8.49 0.33 -10.23
CA MET A 119 7.86 -0.73 -9.43
C MET A 119 8.29 -2.15 -9.85
N ARG A 120 9.28 -2.28 -10.72
CA ARG A 120 9.70 -3.56 -11.33
C ARG A 120 10.08 -4.66 -10.34
N ASP A 121 10.58 -4.26 -9.17
CA ASP A 121 11.00 -5.19 -8.11
C ASP A 121 9.83 -5.51 -7.15
N SER A 122 8.69 -4.84 -7.30
CA SER A 122 7.51 -5.00 -6.45
C SER A 122 6.34 -5.66 -7.18
N ARG A 123 6.17 -5.42 -8.49
CA ARG A 123 5.06 -5.99 -9.30
C ARG A 123 5.38 -6.06 -10.79
N PRO A 124 4.65 -6.90 -11.56
CA PRO A 124 4.71 -6.86 -13.02
C PRO A 124 4.20 -5.52 -13.61
N PRO A 125 4.59 -5.20 -14.86
CA PRO A 125 4.10 -4.04 -15.57
C PRO A 125 2.60 -4.17 -15.91
N LEU A 126 1.91 -3.04 -16.04
CA LEU A 126 0.49 -3.03 -16.38
C LEU A 126 0.26 -3.57 -17.80
N GLY A 127 -0.53 -4.65 -17.93
CA GLY A 127 -0.85 -5.28 -19.21
C GLY A 127 0.26 -6.17 -19.79
N GLY A 128 1.22 -6.58 -18.96
CA GLY A 128 2.22 -7.61 -19.27
C GLY A 128 1.68 -9.03 -19.19
#